data_AF-A0A090AI62-F1
#
_entry.id   AF-A0A090AI62-F1
#
_cell.length_a   1.000
_cell.length_b   1.000
_cell.length_c   1.000
_cell.angle_alpha   90.00
_cell.angle_beta   90.00
_cell.angle_gamma   90.00
#
_symmetry.space_group_name_H-M   'P 1'
#
loop_
_entity.id
_entity.type
_entity.pdbx_description
1 polymer ?
#
loop_
_entity_poly.entity_id
_entity_poly.type
_entity_poly.pdbx_seq_one_letter_code
_entity_poly.pdbx_strand_id
1 'polypeptide(L)'
;MKYLSRLLFLLVIVYLGWPYFHLYQLHRAVINNDSAAIEDLVDLKKVNQVFKENLEWQMNHAVNSQSNLFPEVVRQSAQTIIGTLSNLAAEAVVIDAKNLLKRLHKINGSLWEKTTFAFFESPTRFTIRLGELGRNPIHIQMTLQDWSWRVTAIYD
;
A
#
# COMPACT_ATOMS: atom_id res chain seq x y z
N MET A 1 -17.91 37.37 8.43
CA MET A 1 -17.58 36.11 9.15
C MET A 1 -18.46 34.92 8.76
N LYS A 2 -19.80 35.04 8.68
CA LYS A 2 -20.71 33.92 8.31
C LYS A 2 -20.39 33.27 6.95
N TYR A 3 -20.03 34.06 5.94
CA TYR A 3 -19.66 33.55 4.61
C TYR A 3 -18.30 32.82 4.61
N LEU A 4 -17.33 33.33 5.38
CA LEU A 4 -16.01 32.71 5.52
C LEU A 4 -16.12 31.33 6.19
N SER A 5 -16.95 31.21 7.23
CA SER A 5 -17.22 29.93 7.90
C SER A 5 -17.88 28.91 6.96
N ARG A 6 -18.84 29.32 6.13
CA ARG A 6 -19.47 28.44 5.14
C ARG A 6 -18.47 27.99 4.06
N LEU A 7 -17.61 28.90 3.60
CA LEU A 7 -16.57 28.57 2.63
C LEU A 7 -15.57 27.56 3.20
N LEU A 8 -15.12 27.76 4.44
CA LEU A 8 -14.22 26.84 5.12
C LEU A 8 -14.86 25.47 5.34
N PHE A 9 -16.15 25.45 5.70
CA PHE A 9 -16.90 24.20 5.82
C PHE A 9 -17.00 23.44 4.49
N LEU A 10 -17.26 24.13 3.39
CA LEU A 10 -17.26 23.53 2.05
C LEU A 10 -15.88 22.99 1.68
N LEU A 11 -14.81 23.73 1.96
CA LEU A 11 -13.43 23.27 1.72
C LEU A 11 -13.12 21.99 2.49
N VAL A 12 -13.57 21.88 3.75
CA VAL A 12 -13.39 20.67 4.55
C VAL A 12 -14.16 19.48 3.95
N ILE A 13 -15.40 19.69 3.49
CA ILE A 13 -16.17 18.61 2.83
C ILE A 13 -15.46 18.13 1.56
N VAL A 14 -15.01 19.06 0.72
CA VAL A 14 -14.27 18.74 -0.51
C VAL A 14 -12.99 17.98 -0.19
N TYR A 15 -12.26 18.41 0.82
CA TYR A 15 -11.05 17.75 1.29
C TYR A 15 -11.31 16.31 1.76
N LEU A 16 -12.36 16.11 2.56
CA LEU A 16 -12.71 14.79 3.09
C LEU A 16 -13.18 13.83 1.98
N GLY A 17 -13.85 14.33 0.94
CA GLY A 17 -14.28 13.53 -0.22
C GLY A 17 -13.19 13.24 -1.25
N TRP A 18 -12.10 14.01 -1.25
CA TRP A 18 -11.04 13.92 -2.24
C TRP A 18 -10.33 12.55 -2.34
N PRO A 19 -9.90 11.89 -1.23
CA PRO A 19 -9.27 10.57 -1.33
C PRO A 19 -10.24 9.51 -1.84
N TYR A 20 -11.53 9.61 -1.50
CA TYR A 20 -12.56 8.71 -2.04
C TYR A 20 -12.71 8.86 -3.56
N PHE A 21 -12.61 10.07 -4.09
CA PHE A 21 -12.61 10.27 -5.54
C PHE A 21 -11.41 9.59 -6.21
N HIS A 22 -10.22 9.61 -5.59
CA HIS A 22 -9.03 8.94 -6.12
C HIS A 22 -9.13 7.41 -6.03
N LEU A 23 -9.73 6.88 -4.97
CA LEU A 23 -10.05 5.45 -4.88
C LEU A 23 -11.00 5.01 -6.00
N TYR A 24 -11.95 5.87 -6.40
CA TYR A 24 -12.85 5.58 -7.52
C TYR A 24 -12.10 5.58 -8.86
N GLN A 25 -11.18 6.52 -9.06
CA GLN A 25 -10.32 6.53 -10.25
C GLN A 25 -9.43 5.29 -10.32
N LEU A 26 -8.82 4.88 -9.19
CA LEU A 26 -8.03 3.67 -9.09
C LEU A 26 -8.87 2.44 -9.46
N HIS A 27 -10.08 2.34 -8.93
CA HIS A 27 -11.00 1.25 -9.27
C HIS A 27 -11.32 1.20 -10.79
N ARG A 28 -11.60 2.36 -11.41
CA ARG A 28 -11.82 2.41 -12.86
C ARG A 28 -10.58 2.01 -13.66
N ALA A 29 -9.39 2.47 -13.27
CA ALA A 29 -8.14 2.10 -13.92
C ALA A 29 -7.90 0.58 -13.87
N VAL A 30 -8.21 -0.06 -12.73
CA VAL A 30 -8.13 -1.52 -12.56
C VAL A 30 -9.14 -2.28 -13.44
N ILE A 31 -10.39 -1.81 -13.52
CA ILE A 31 -11.42 -2.44 -14.38
C ILE A 31 -11.04 -2.31 -15.86
N ASN A 32 -10.62 -1.12 -16.28
CA ASN A 32 -10.33 -0.82 -17.69
C ASN A 32 -8.96 -1.35 -18.15
N ASN A 33 -8.19 -1.97 -17.26
CA ASN A 33 -6.83 -2.44 -17.52
C ASN A 33 -5.90 -1.31 -18.02
N ASP A 34 -6.11 -0.11 -17.50
CA ASP A 34 -5.39 1.11 -17.91
C ASP A 34 -4.10 1.28 -17.10
N SER A 35 -3.00 0.76 -17.64
CA SER A 35 -1.69 0.87 -16.98
C SER A 35 -1.19 2.31 -16.86
N ALA A 36 -1.55 3.20 -17.79
CA ALA A 36 -1.10 4.59 -17.76
C ALA A 36 -1.77 5.36 -16.62
N ALA A 37 -3.07 5.13 -16.40
CA ALA A 37 -3.78 5.70 -15.25
C ALA A 37 -3.23 5.18 -13.91
N ILE A 38 -2.81 3.90 -13.84
CA ILE A 38 -2.18 3.35 -12.64
C ILE A 38 -0.83 4.02 -12.35
N GLU A 39 0.00 4.30 -13.36
CA GLU A 39 1.29 4.98 -13.17
C GLU A 39 1.14 6.39 -12.59
N ASP A 40 0.05 7.10 -12.88
CA ASP A 40 -0.20 8.44 -12.30
C ASP A 40 -0.83 8.37 -10.89
N LEU A 41 -1.71 7.39 -10.67
CA LEU A 41 -2.41 7.21 -9.39
C LEU A 41 -1.56 6.48 -8.34
N VAL A 42 -0.51 5.78 -8.75
CA VAL A 42 0.34 4.95 -7.89
C VAL A 42 1.79 5.40 -7.99
N ASP A 43 2.36 5.81 -6.86
CA ASP A 43 3.79 6.05 -6.75
C ASP A 43 4.51 4.70 -6.65
N LEU A 44 4.76 4.08 -7.80
CA LEU A 44 5.39 2.76 -7.90
C LEU A 44 6.75 2.73 -7.20
N LYS A 45 7.49 3.84 -7.20
CA LYS A 45 8.78 3.92 -6.52
C LYS A 45 8.60 3.76 -5.01
N LYS A 46 7.65 4.48 -4.40
CA LYS A 46 7.36 4.32 -2.97
C LYS A 46 6.71 2.99 -2.64
N VAL A 47 5.80 2.49 -3.48
CA VAL A 47 5.19 1.16 -3.28
C VAL A 47 6.27 0.09 -3.23
N ASN A 48 7.22 0.11 -4.16
CA ASN A 48 8.35 -0.83 -4.18
C ASN A 48 9.26 -0.67 -2.97
N GLN A 49 9.53 0.56 -2.54
CA GLN A 49 10.32 0.81 -1.35
C GLN A 49 9.67 0.21 -0.10
N VAL A 50 8.39 0.52 0.14
CA VAL A 50 7.65 0.00 1.31
C VAL A 50 7.51 -1.52 1.23
N PHE A 51 7.33 -2.06 0.02
CA PHE A 51 7.28 -3.50 -0.18
C PHE A 51 8.62 -4.19 0.17
N LYS A 52 9.75 -3.61 -0.26
CA LYS A 52 11.10 -4.08 0.10
C LYS A 52 11.33 -4.04 1.61
N GLU A 53 10.99 -2.91 2.25
CA GLU A 53 11.10 -2.74 3.70
C GLU A 53 10.24 -3.78 4.46
N ASN A 54 9.02 -4.05 3.97
CA ASN A 54 8.14 -5.06 4.57
C ASN A 54 8.67 -6.49 4.39
N LEU A 55 9.22 -6.83 3.22
CA LEU A 55 9.87 -8.13 3.00
C LEU A 55 11.07 -8.35 3.91
N GLU A 56 11.96 -7.36 3.99
CA GLU A 56 13.13 -7.40 4.88
C GLU A 56 12.69 -7.56 6.35
N TRP A 57 11.66 -6.82 6.78
CA TRP A 57 11.09 -6.95 8.11
C TRP A 57 10.56 -8.37 8.37
N GLN A 58 9.74 -8.92 7.45
CA GLN A 58 9.18 -10.28 7.59
C GLN A 58 10.27 -11.36 7.67
N MET A 59 11.29 -11.27 6.80
CA MET A 59 12.40 -12.21 6.79
C MET A 59 13.21 -12.13 8.09
N ASN A 60 13.52 -10.93 8.57
CA ASN A 60 14.23 -10.75 9.83
C ASN A 60 13.44 -11.28 11.04
N HIS A 61 12.11 -11.13 11.05
CA HIS A 61 11.26 -11.64 12.13
C HIS A 61 11.10 -13.17 12.09
N ALA A 62 10.99 -13.77 10.91
CA ALA A 62 11.00 -15.22 10.74
C ALA A 62 12.33 -15.83 11.23
N VAL A 63 13.45 -15.17 10.91
CA VAL A 63 14.77 -15.58 11.41
C VAL A 63 14.86 -15.43 12.91
N ASN A 64 14.44 -14.30 13.50
CA ASN A 64 14.55 -14.10 14.95
C ASN A 64 13.70 -15.09 15.74
N SER A 65 12.51 -15.45 15.24
CA SER A 65 11.66 -16.46 15.87
C SER A 65 12.21 -17.87 15.76
N GLN A 66 12.89 -18.23 14.66
CA GLN A 66 13.45 -19.57 14.45
C GLN A 66 14.91 -19.73 14.93
N SER A 67 15.65 -18.63 15.02
CA SER A 67 17.07 -18.59 15.40
C SER A 67 17.31 -18.81 16.90
N ASN A 68 16.29 -18.70 17.75
CA ASN A 68 16.38 -19.13 19.15
C ASN A 68 16.61 -20.64 19.32
N LEU A 69 16.47 -21.42 18.23
CA LEU A 69 16.73 -22.86 18.21
C LEU A 69 18.16 -23.21 17.76
N PHE A 70 18.96 -22.23 17.31
CA PHE A 70 20.28 -22.47 16.74
C PHE A 70 21.42 -21.82 17.54
N PRO A 71 22.60 -22.44 17.64
CA PRO A 71 23.78 -21.85 18.27
C PRO A 71 24.22 -20.54 17.59
N GLU A 72 24.81 -19.62 18.36
CA GLU A 72 25.16 -18.24 17.95
C GLU A 72 25.96 -18.14 16.63
N VAL A 73 26.91 -19.07 16.42
CA VAL A 73 27.72 -19.15 15.18
C VAL A 73 26.88 -19.46 13.93
N VAL A 74 25.82 -20.27 14.09
CA VAL A 74 24.89 -20.60 13.01
C VAL A 74 23.93 -19.43 12.74
N ARG A 75 23.58 -18.64 13.77
CA ARG A 75 22.75 -17.44 13.61
C ARG A 75 23.43 -16.40 12.73
N GLN A 76 24.71 -16.11 12.98
CA GLN A 76 25.43 -15.06 12.26
C GLN A 76 25.63 -15.38 10.77
N SER A 77 25.93 -16.65 10.46
CA SER A 77 26.04 -17.13 9.07
C SER A 77 24.68 -17.17 8.38
N ALA A 78 23.64 -17.66 9.04
CA ALA A 78 22.27 -17.65 8.51
C ALA A 78 21.76 -16.23 8.24
N GLN A 79 21.99 -15.27 9.14
CA GLN A 79 21.59 -13.87 8.95
C GLN A 79 22.27 -13.23 7.73
N THR A 80 23.56 -13.53 7.50
CA THR A 80 24.30 -12.97 6.37
C THR A 80 23.80 -13.54 5.03
N ILE A 81 23.60 -14.86 4.97
CA ILE A 81 23.05 -15.54 3.78
C ILE A 81 21.64 -15.02 3.50
N ILE A 82 20.78 -14.92 4.52
CA ILE A 82 19.39 -14.48 4.36
C ILE A 82 19.32 -12.99 4.01
N GLY A 83 20.14 -12.13 4.60
CA GLY A 83 20.21 -10.71 4.21
C GLY A 83 20.63 -10.53 2.76
N THR A 84 21.56 -11.36 2.27
CA THR A 84 21.98 -11.37 0.87
C THR A 84 20.84 -11.83 -0.05
N LEU A 85 20.15 -12.92 0.30
CA LEU A 85 19.00 -13.43 -0.44
C LEU A 85 17.81 -12.45 -0.41
N SER A 86 17.58 -11.77 0.70
CA SER A 86 16.54 -10.75 0.87
C SER A 86 16.79 -9.56 -0.06
N ASN A 87 18.02 -9.07 -0.11
CA ASN A 87 18.39 -7.98 -1.02
C ASN A 87 18.21 -8.38 -2.48
N LEU A 88 18.66 -9.59 -2.86
CA LEU A 88 18.49 -10.12 -4.22
C LEU A 88 17.00 -10.31 -4.57
N ALA A 89 16.18 -10.83 -3.66
CA ALA A 89 14.75 -11.00 -3.86
C ALA A 89 14.03 -9.65 -3.97
N ALA A 90 14.40 -8.67 -3.13
CA ALA A 90 13.81 -7.35 -3.17
C ALA A 90 14.22 -6.54 -4.41
N GLU A 91 15.43 -6.75 -4.95
CA GLU A 91 15.86 -6.19 -6.24
C GLU A 91 15.18 -6.88 -7.42
N ALA A 92 14.87 -8.17 -7.31
CA ALA A 92 14.18 -8.92 -8.36
C ALA A 92 12.66 -8.66 -8.39
N VAL A 93 12.04 -8.31 -7.26
CA VAL A 93 10.59 -8.04 -7.16
C VAL A 93 10.32 -6.54 -7.28
N VAL A 94 10.45 -6.02 -8.49
CA VAL A 94 9.92 -4.69 -8.84
C VAL A 94 8.45 -4.85 -9.21
N ILE A 95 7.55 -4.32 -8.40
CA ILE A 95 6.13 -4.17 -8.72
C ILE A 95 6.01 -3.07 -9.77
N ASP A 96 5.70 -3.47 -11.00
CA ASP A 96 5.31 -2.58 -12.08
C ASP A 96 3.78 -2.37 -12.09
N ALA A 97 3.33 -1.36 -12.85
CA ALA A 97 1.90 -1.06 -12.97
C ALA A 97 1.09 -2.29 -13.44
N LYS A 98 1.65 -3.11 -14.33
CA LYS A 98 0.97 -4.31 -14.87
C LYS A 98 0.80 -5.40 -13.82
N ASN A 99 1.80 -5.68 -13.00
CA ASN A 99 1.70 -6.67 -11.93
C ASN A 99 0.79 -6.18 -10.80
N LEU A 100 0.84 -4.88 -10.48
CA LEU A 100 -0.09 -4.27 -9.53
C LEU A 100 -1.53 -4.36 -10.03
N LEU A 101 -1.77 -4.07 -11.31
CA LEU A 101 -3.08 -4.22 -11.93
C LEU A 101 -3.54 -5.68 -11.88
N LYS A 102 -2.69 -6.65 -12.27
CA LYS A 102 -3.01 -8.08 -12.14
C LYS A 102 -3.35 -8.49 -10.70
N ARG A 103 -2.66 -7.96 -9.69
CA ARG A 103 -2.94 -8.23 -8.27
C ARG A 103 -4.29 -7.65 -7.86
N LEU A 104 -4.57 -6.39 -8.20
CA LEU A 104 -5.83 -5.74 -7.90
C LEU A 104 -7.02 -6.35 -8.68
N HIS A 105 -6.78 -6.82 -9.90
CA HIS A 105 -7.80 -7.48 -10.73
C HIS A 105 -8.13 -8.90 -10.25
N LYS A 106 -7.21 -9.56 -9.55
CA LYS A 106 -7.48 -10.85 -8.86
C LYS A 106 -8.42 -10.68 -7.66
N ILE A 107 -8.61 -9.46 -7.17
CA ILE A 107 -9.62 -9.18 -6.16
C ILE A 107 -10.98 -9.30 -6.87
N ASN A 108 -11.64 -10.44 -6.71
CA ASN A 108 -12.95 -10.69 -7.32
C ASN A 108 -13.97 -9.66 -6.82
N GLY A 109 -14.45 -8.78 -7.71
CA GLY A 109 -15.46 -7.76 -7.46
C GLY A 109 -14.93 -6.33 -7.52
N SER A 110 -15.76 -5.36 -7.09
CA SER A 110 -15.31 -3.96 -7.03
C SER A 110 -14.41 -3.72 -5.82
N LEU A 111 -13.35 -2.91 -5.98
CA LEU A 111 -12.53 -2.46 -4.84
C LEU A 111 -13.41 -1.79 -3.78
N TRP A 112 -14.47 -1.10 -4.20
CA TRP A 112 -15.44 -0.46 -3.32
C TRP A 112 -16.25 -1.46 -2.49
N GLU A 113 -16.76 -2.50 -3.13
CA GLU A 113 -17.52 -3.56 -2.44
C GLU A 113 -16.66 -4.31 -1.43
N LYS A 114 -15.35 -4.43 -1.71
CA LYS A 114 -14.40 -5.06 -0.80
C LYS A 114 -13.88 -4.13 0.27
N THR A 115 -14.10 -2.82 0.17
CA THR A 115 -13.64 -1.86 1.17
C THR A 115 -14.44 -2.05 2.45
N THR A 116 -13.81 -2.61 3.49
CA THR A 116 -14.44 -2.76 4.82
C THR A 116 -14.10 -1.60 5.74
N PHE A 117 -13.03 -0.87 5.45
CA PHE A 117 -12.61 0.30 6.22
C PHE A 117 -11.85 1.27 5.31
N ALA A 118 -12.16 2.55 5.41
CA ALA A 118 -11.43 3.61 4.72
C ALA A 118 -11.47 4.87 5.60
N PHE A 119 -10.31 5.31 6.11
CA PHE A 119 -10.26 6.47 6.98
C PHE A 119 -8.91 7.17 6.93
N PHE A 120 -8.90 8.43 7.35
CA PHE A 120 -7.68 9.21 7.51
C PHE A 120 -6.90 8.71 8.72
N GLU A 121 -5.65 8.32 8.51
CA GLU A 121 -4.70 8.06 9.58
C GLU A 121 -4.00 9.37 10.01
N SER A 122 -3.80 10.27 9.05
CA SER A 122 -3.33 11.64 9.28
C SER A 122 -3.95 12.55 8.21
N PRO A 123 -3.81 13.89 8.31
CA PRO A 123 -4.30 14.76 7.26
C PRO A 123 -3.79 14.36 5.87
N THR A 124 -2.54 13.93 5.75
CA THR A 124 -1.91 13.56 4.47
C THR A 124 -1.85 12.06 4.21
N ARG A 125 -2.41 11.21 5.08
CA ARG A 125 -2.43 9.74 4.93
C ARG A 125 -3.84 9.19 5.08
N PHE A 126 -4.24 8.41 4.09
CA PHE A 126 -5.54 7.77 4.02
C PHE A 126 -5.35 6.27 3.83
N THR A 127 -5.95 5.49 4.71
CA THR A 127 -5.75 4.04 4.76
C THR A 127 -7.06 3.35 4.42
N ILE A 128 -6.96 2.42 3.48
CA ILE A 128 -8.07 1.63 2.95
C ILE A 128 -7.76 0.17 3.24
N ARG A 129 -8.74 -0.55 3.76
CA ARG A 129 -8.68 -1.98 3.99
C ARG A 129 -9.72 -2.69 3.15
N LEU A 130 -9.25 -3.64 2.36
CA LEU A 130 -10.05 -4.49 1.51
C LEU A 130 -10.17 -5.87 2.17
N GLY A 131 -11.40 -6.32 2.41
CA GLY A 131 -11.68 -7.59 3.08
C GLY A 131 -11.83 -7.49 4.60
N GLU A 132 -12.26 -8.59 5.22
CA GLU A 132 -12.57 -8.63 6.65
C GLU A 132 -11.31 -8.79 7.52
N LEU A 133 -11.34 -8.17 8.70
CA LEU A 133 -10.33 -8.40 9.74
C LEU A 133 -10.24 -9.89 10.07
N GLY A 134 -9.02 -10.43 10.06
CA GLY A 134 -8.75 -11.85 10.33
C GLY A 134 -8.86 -12.79 9.12
N ARG A 135 -9.22 -12.27 7.92
CA ARG A 135 -9.27 -13.05 6.66
C ARG A 135 -8.26 -12.55 5.63
N ASN A 136 -7.05 -12.22 6.08
CA ASN A 136 -5.94 -11.69 5.26
C ASN A 136 -6.34 -10.46 4.40
N PRO A 137 -6.74 -9.35 5.05
CA PRO A 137 -7.22 -8.17 4.35
C PRO A 137 -6.08 -7.40 3.67
N ILE A 138 -6.31 -6.95 2.44
CA ILE A 138 -5.32 -6.13 1.72
C ILE A 138 -5.45 -4.69 2.19
N HIS A 139 -4.34 -4.09 2.62
CA HIS A 139 -4.23 -2.70 3.01
C HIS A 139 -3.64 -1.89 1.85
N ILE A 140 -4.32 -0.80 1.51
CA ILE A 140 -3.88 0.19 0.54
C ILE A 140 -3.69 1.51 1.29
N GLN A 141 -2.50 2.07 1.23
CA GLN A 141 -2.21 3.37 1.80
C GLN A 141 -2.06 4.40 0.70
N MET A 142 -2.82 5.49 0.83
CA MET A 142 -2.70 6.67 -0.01
C MET A 142 -2.05 7.80 0.77
N THR A 143 -1.17 8.53 0.11
CA THR A 143 -0.54 9.73 0.66
C THR A 143 -0.83 10.92 -0.26
N LEU A 144 -1.13 12.07 0.34
CA LEU A 144 -1.24 13.33 -0.39
C LEU A 144 0.17 13.80 -0.80
N GLN A 145 0.46 13.80 -2.09
CA GLN A 145 1.71 14.22 -2.70
C GLN A 145 1.41 15.26 -3.77
N ASP A 146 2.04 16.43 -3.71
CA ASP A 146 1.87 17.50 -4.72
C ASP A 146 0.39 17.82 -5.02
N TRP A 147 -0.46 17.83 -3.98
CA TRP A 147 -1.91 18.04 -4.06
C TRP A 147 -2.73 16.91 -4.71
N SER A 148 -2.10 15.79 -5.04
CA SER A 148 -2.76 14.58 -5.55
C SER A 148 -2.65 13.44 -4.55
N TRP A 149 -3.72 12.65 -4.40
CA TRP A 149 -3.64 11.44 -3.57
C TRP A 149 -3.12 10.30 -4.39
N ARG A 150 -1.95 9.78 -4.00
CA ARG A 150 -1.31 8.64 -4.69
C ARG A 150 -1.21 7.45 -3.77
N VAL A 151 -1.41 6.26 -4.32
CA VAL A 151 -1.13 5.01 -3.61
C VAL A 151 0.38 4.90 -3.42
N THR A 152 0.81 4.77 -2.17
CA THR A 152 2.23 4.72 -1.80
C THR A 152 2.63 3.40 -1.16
N ALA A 153 1.66 2.60 -0.71
CA ALA A 153 1.92 1.27 -0.18
C ALA A 153 0.73 0.34 -0.41
N ILE A 154 1.04 -0.93 -0.65
CA ILE A 154 0.07 -2.04 -0.68
C ILE A 154 0.70 -3.20 0.06
N TYR A 155 0.00 -3.76 1.05
CA TYR A 155 0.46 -4.90 1.82
C TYR A 155 -0.74 -5.73 2.32
N ASP A 156 -0.47 -6.97 2.68
CA ASP A 156 -1.46 -7.93 3.19
C ASP A 156 -1.42 -7.97 4.73
#